data_AF-A0A958DGU2-F1
#
_entry.id   AF-A0A958DGU2-F1
#
_cell.length_a   1.000
_cell.length_b   1.000
_cell.length_c   1.000
_cell.angle_alpha   90.00
_cell.angle_beta   90.00
_cell.angle_gamma   90.00
#
_symmetry.space_group_name_H-M   'P 1'
#
loop_
_entity.id
_entity.type
_entity.pdbx_description
1 polymer ?
#
loop_
_entity_poly.entity_id
_entity_poly.type
_entity_poly.pdbx_seq_one_letter_code
_entity_poly.pdbx_strand_id
1 'polypeptide(L)' 'MTEKIAIVTGAARGIGLAITQLFLADNWRVAMIDRDNEEL' A
#
# COMPACT_ATOMS: atom_id res chain seq x y z
N MET A 1 -20.67 -4.22 9.52
CA MET A 1 -19.36 -3.74 10.01
C MET A 1 -18.75 -2.87 8.93
N THR A 2 -18.14 -1.74 9.29
CA THR A 2 -17.45 -0.89 8.32
C THR A 2 -16.10 -1.51 8.00
N GLU A 3 -15.87 -1.86 6.73
CA GLU A 3 -14.59 -2.38 6.27
C GLU A 3 -13.58 -1.24 6.18
N LYS A 4 -12.39 -1.42 6.78
CA LYS A 4 -11.36 -0.37 6.78
C LYS A 4 -10.62 -0.38 5.44
N ILE A 5 -10.44 0.82 4.87
CA ILE A 5 -9.80 1.00 3.57
C ILE A 5 -8.64 1.98 3.71
N ALA A 6 -7.49 1.64 3.14
CA ALA A 6 -6.32 2.51 3.05
C ALA A 6 -5.96 2.79 1.59
N ILE A 7 -5.47 4.01 1.32
CA ILE A 7 -4.84 4.38 0.06
C ILE A 7 -3.38 4.68 0.37
N VAL A 8 -2.46 3.99 -0.31
CA VAL A 8 -1.02 4.15 -0.07
C VAL A 8 -0.35 4.61 -1.36
N THR A 9 0.31 5.76 -1.32
CA THR A 9 1.17 6.25 -2.41
C THR A 9 2.61 5.80 -2.22
N GLY A 10 3.38 5.63 -3.30
CA GLY A 10 4.75 5.11 -3.20
C GLY A 10 4.79 3.65 -2.72
N ALA A 11 3.74 2.89 -3.02
CA ALA A 11 3.50 1.55 -2.48
C ALA A 11 4.23 0.40 -3.20
N ALA A 12 4.88 0.64 -4.33
CA ALA A 12 5.54 -0.40 -5.13
C ALA A 12 6.78 -0.97 -4.43
N ARG A 13 7.46 -0.17 -3.59
CA ARG A 13 8.70 -0.56 -2.91
C ARG A 13 8.91 0.19 -1.58
N GLY A 14 9.95 -0.18 -0.86
CA GLY A 14 10.40 0.50 0.35
C GLY A 14 9.30 0.62 1.42
N ILE A 15 9.18 1.82 1.99
CA ILE A 15 8.30 2.09 3.12
C ILE A 15 6.82 1.94 2.75
N GLY A 16 6.41 2.41 1.56
CA GLY A 16 5.01 2.30 1.15
C GLY A 16 4.55 0.85 0.98
N LEU A 17 5.43 -0.02 0.46
CA LEU A 17 5.15 -1.45 0.40
C LEU A 17 5.05 -2.07 1.81
N ALA A 18 5.96 -1.72 2.72
CA ALA A 18 5.93 -2.22 4.09
C ALA A 18 4.63 -1.81 4.83
N ILE A 19 4.18 -0.56 4.68
CA ILE A 19 2.91 -0.08 5.24
C ILE A 19 1.72 -0.84 4.63
N THR A 20 1.73 -1.07 3.31
CA THR A 20 0.69 -1.85 2.63
C THR A 20 0.58 -3.26 3.21
N GLN A 21 1.71 -3.93 3.45
CA GLN A 21 1.74 -5.27 4.05
C GLN A 21 1.16 -5.28 5.47
N LEU A 22 1.45 -4.25 6.28
CA LEU A 22 0.87 -4.11 7.62
C LEU A 22 -0.65 -3.97 7.57
N PHE A 23 -1.19 -3.13 6.68
CA PHE A 23 -2.64 -2.98 6.54
C PHE A 23 -3.32 -4.27 6.06
N LEU A 24 -2.71 -4.99 5.13
CA LEU A 24 -3.22 -6.28 4.68
C LEU A 24 -3.23 -7.32 5.80
N ALA A 25 -2.19 -7.35 6.64
CA ALA A 25 -2.13 -8.24 7.81
C ALA A 25 -3.27 -7.96 8.82
N ASP A 26 -3.69 -6.69 8.92
CA ASP A 26 -4.82 -6.27 9.75
C ASP A 26 -6.20 -6.46 9.08
N ASN A 27 -6.26 -7.15 7.93
CA ASN A 27 -7.47 -7.38 7.12
C ASN A 27 -8.13 -6.10 6.57
N TRP A 28 -7.33 -5.09 6.24
CA TRP A 28 -7.81 -3.91 5.52
C TRP A 28 -7.80 -4.16 4.02
N ARG A 29 -8.67 -3.43 3.30
CA ARG A 29 -8.53 -3.30 1.85
C ARG A 29 -7.57 -2.15 1.55
N VAL A 30 -6.66 -2.37 0.60
CA VAL A 30 -5.65 -1.36 0.27
C VAL A 30 -5.65 -1.08 -1.23
N ALA A 31 -5.70 0.20 -1.59
CA ALA A 31 -5.41 0.66 -2.94
C ALA A 31 -3.97 1.19 -2.99
N MET A 32 -3.13 0.53 -3.78
CA MET A 32 -1.74 0.91 -4.00
C MET A 32 -1.63 1.85 -5.20
N ILE A 33 -0.98 3.00 -5.01
CA ILE A 33 -0.74 3.99 -6.06
C ILE A 33 0.76 4.23 -6.13
N ASP A 34 1.37 3.94 -7.26
CA ASP A 34 2.78 4.21 -7.47
C ASP A 34 3.03 4.61 -8.92
N ARG A 35 4.13 5.32 -9.14
CA ARG A 35 4.74 5.54 -10.43
C ARG A 35 6.11 4.88 -10.40
N ASP A 36 6.11 3.56 -10.51
CA ASP A 36 7.33 2.76 -10.55
C ASP A 36 7.89 2.79 -11.97
N ASN A 37 8.65 3.84 -12.26
CA ASN A 37 9.50 3.85 -13.45
C ASN A 37 10.78 3.05 -13.15
N GLU A 38 11.45 2.51 -14.16
CA GLU A 38 12.80 1.97 -13.98
C GLU A 38 13.68 3.07 -13.35
N GLU A 39 14.31 2.75 -12.22
CA GLU A 39 15.27 3.63 -11.53
C GLU A 39 16.44 3.91 -12.51
N LEU A 40 16.74 5.20 -12.73
CA LEU A 40 17.81 5.66 -13.63
C LEU A 40 19.22 5.36 -13.07
#